data_AF-A0A812EYT8-F1
#
_entry.id   AF-A0A812EYT8-F1
#
_cell.length_a   1.000
_cell.length_b   1.000
_cell.length_c   1.000
_cell.angle_alpha   90.00
_cell.angle_beta   90.00
_cell.angle_gamma   90.00
#
_symmetry.space_group_name_H-M   'P 1'
#
loop_
_entity.id
_entity.type
_entity.pdbx_description
1 polymer ?
#
loop_
_entity_poly.entity_id
_entity_poly.type
_entity_poly.pdbx_seq_one_letter_code
_entity_poly.pdbx_strand_id
1 'polypeptide(L)'
;MLGTISNIYLTLYIVIQFLVKNLLTHTRAMKKSLIIITVLLIPSLIGLVYATTLIGSGDNVNIPVGKKFFLDSNSKSYIWQPFEGRVEFYTSPFGSSTPQRAMTITEAGTFWFESQKPIYLDGGVNTFFYEWGNDHIVFATNNQQALHISPTQDIWIHPTKRLYFDAGFNDYISNTAGNRLDFASNGVTTITVNEGKVGIGNTAPTQALDVTGNIKLTGNIVSNGDICIGNC
;
A
#
# COMPACT_ATOMS: atom_id res chain seq x y z
N MET A 1 1.52 -40.91 67.24
CA MET A 1 2.31 -40.25 66.17
C MET A 1 1.55 -39.18 65.37
N LEU A 2 0.22 -39.06 65.45
CA LEU A 2 -0.54 -38.04 64.69
C LEU A 2 -0.69 -36.66 65.40
N GLY A 3 -0.58 -36.60 66.73
CA GLY A 3 -0.74 -35.35 67.50
C GLY A 3 0.47 -34.42 67.53
N THR A 4 1.70 -34.95 67.44
CA THR A 4 2.94 -34.16 67.47
C THR A 4 3.29 -33.53 66.11
N ILE A 5 2.89 -34.17 65.01
CA ILE A 5 3.11 -33.65 63.66
C ILE A 5 2.19 -32.45 63.37
N SER A 6 0.93 -32.50 63.82
CA SER A 6 -0.04 -31.41 63.65
C SER A 6 0.38 -30.10 64.34
N ASN A 7 1.00 -30.19 65.52
CA ASN A 7 1.46 -29.01 66.27
C ASN A 7 2.66 -28.32 65.62
N ILE A 8 3.55 -29.07 64.96
CA ILE A 8 4.70 -28.50 64.24
C ILE A 8 4.24 -27.73 63.00
N TYR A 9 3.28 -28.27 62.23
CA TYR A 9 2.74 -27.58 61.05
C TYR A 9 1.97 -26.31 61.42
N LEU A 10 1.19 -26.33 62.51
CA LEU A 10 0.47 -25.15 62.97
C LEU A 10 1.44 -24.07 63.48
N THR A 11 2.48 -24.46 64.20
CA THR A 11 3.51 -23.53 64.70
C THR A 11 4.31 -22.94 63.54
N LEU A 12 4.69 -23.75 62.55
CA LEU A 12 5.40 -23.28 61.37
C LEU A 12 4.54 -22.35 60.50
N TYR A 13 3.24 -22.63 60.36
CA TYR A 13 2.28 -21.78 59.65
C TYR A 13 2.14 -20.41 60.33
N ILE A 14 1.99 -20.37 61.66
CA ILE A 14 1.87 -19.11 62.42
C ILE A 14 3.17 -18.28 62.32
N VAL A 15 4.34 -18.91 62.39
CA VAL A 15 5.63 -18.24 62.24
C VAL A 15 5.81 -17.66 60.83
N ILE A 16 5.39 -18.38 59.78
CA ILE A 16 5.44 -17.90 58.38
C ILE A 16 4.47 -16.72 58.18
N GLN A 17 3.25 -16.79 58.71
CA GLN A 17 2.28 -15.69 58.63
C GLN A 17 2.79 -14.42 59.35
N PHE A 18 3.45 -14.58 60.49
CA PHE A 18 4.06 -13.48 61.24
C PHE A 18 5.22 -12.83 60.48
N LEU A 19 6.08 -13.64 59.84
CA LEU A 19 7.19 -13.16 59.00
C LEU A 19 6.70 -12.45 57.73
N VAL A 20 5.69 -13.00 57.05
CA VAL A 20 5.08 -12.36 55.86
C VAL A 20 4.44 -11.02 56.22
N LYS A 21 3.73 -10.93 57.36
CA LYS A 21 3.11 -9.70 57.82
C LYS A 21 4.13 -8.61 58.18
N ASN A 22 5.25 -8.97 58.81
CA ASN A 22 6.37 -8.06 59.11
C ASN A 22 7.17 -7.63 57.87
N LEU A 23 7.21 -8.46 56.82
CA LEU A 23 7.88 -8.11 55.57
C LEU A 23 7.05 -7.14 54.71
N LEU A 24 5.72 -7.19 54.83
CA LEU A 24 4.78 -6.33 54.10
C LEU A 24 4.75 -4.88 54.58
N THR A 25 5.26 -4.60 55.79
CA THR A 25 5.30 -3.26 56.42
C THR A 25 6.54 -2.43 56.03
N HIS A 26 7.56 -3.03 55.41
CA HIS A 26 8.76 -2.31 54.99
C HIS A 26 8.97 -2.33 53.47
N THR A 27 8.59 -1.21 52.84
CA THR A 27 8.90 -0.74 51.48
C THR A 27 8.39 -1.56 50.28
N ARG A 28 7.78 -0.83 49.32
CA ARG A 28 7.10 -1.32 48.11
C ARG A 28 7.92 -2.27 47.21
N ALA A 29 9.25 -2.25 47.29
CA ALA A 29 10.12 -3.05 46.42
C ALA A 29 10.06 -4.58 46.70
N MET A 30 9.79 -5.00 47.95
CA MET A 30 9.77 -6.42 48.31
C MET A 30 8.44 -7.13 48.06
N LYS A 31 7.36 -6.39 47.75
CA LYS A 31 6.03 -6.98 47.45
C LYS A 31 6.00 -7.73 46.11
N LYS A 32 6.82 -7.35 45.13
CA LYS A 32 6.88 -8.02 43.81
C LYS A 32 7.64 -9.35 43.88
N SER A 33 8.70 -9.45 44.68
CA SER A 33 9.48 -10.68 44.82
C SER A 33 8.81 -11.73 45.73
N LEU A 34 7.98 -11.31 46.69
CA LEU A 34 7.30 -12.23 47.62
C LEU A 34 6.12 -12.99 46.98
N ILE A 35 5.42 -12.38 46.03
CA ILE A 35 4.32 -13.02 45.27
C ILE A 35 4.84 -14.24 44.49
N ILE A 36 6.09 -14.19 44.02
CA ILE A 36 6.72 -15.29 43.26
C ILE A 36 7.02 -16.51 44.16
N ILE A 37 7.35 -16.30 45.44
CA ILE A 37 7.75 -17.38 46.36
C ILE A 37 6.53 -18.12 46.92
N THR A 38 5.40 -17.45 47.14
CA THR A 38 4.18 -18.11 47.67
C THR A 38 3.54 -19.10 46.67
N VAL A 39 3.84 -18.96 45.38
CA VAL A 39 3.26 -19.78 44.29
C VAL A 39 3.95 -21.16 44.15
N LEU A 40 5.17 -21.34 44.66
CA LEU A 40 5.93 -22.60 44.55
C LEU A 40 5.60 -23.66 45.62
N LEU A 41 4.82 -23.32 46.65
CA LEU A 41 4.55 -24.19 47.80
C LEU A 41 3.14 -24.81 47.84
N ILE A 42 2.31 -24.57 46.83
CA ILE A 42 0.94 -25.13 46.75
C ILE A 42 0.74 -25.88 45.42
N PRO A 43 1.41 -27.03 45.17
CA PRO A 43 1.29 -27.73 43.90
C PRO A 43 0.00 -28.55 43.76
N SER A 44 -0.94 -28.47 44.70
CA SER A 44 -2.26 -29.10 44.51
C SER A 44 -3.27 -28.06 44.04
N LEU A 45 -3.65 -28.20 42.77
CA LEU A 45 -4.73 -27.44 42.12
C LEU A 45 -4.35 -26.01 41.65
N ILE A 46 -3.18 -25.83 41.03
CA ILE A 46 -2.88 -24.58 40.32
C ILE A 46 -3.67 -24.58 39.01
N GLY A 47 -4.85 -23.95 39.07
CA GLY A 47 -5.48 -23.38 37.91
C GLY A 47 -4.49 -22.49 37.18
N LEU A 48 -4.28 -22.83 35.91
CA LEU A 48 -3.85 -21.99 34.80
C LEU A 48 -3.71 -20.50 35.18
N VAL A 49 -2.50 -20.09 35.57
CA VAL A 49 -2.19 -18.67 35.82
C VAL A 49 -2.18 -17.98 34.46
N TYR A 50 -3.31 -17.39 34.09
CA TYR A 50 -3.38 -16.41 33.03
C TYR A 50 -2.57 -15.19 33.48
N ALA A 51 -1.37 -15.04 32.92
CA ALA A 51 -0.66 -13.77 32.99
C ALA A 51 -1.40 -12.77 32.09
N THR A 52 -2.47 -12.16 32.58
CA THR A 52 -3.02 -10.96 31.95
C THR A 52 -2.17 -9.77 32.40
N THR A 53 -1.03 -9.57 31.73
CA THR A 53 -0.34 -8.29 31.80
C THR A 53 -1.25 -7.26 31.13
N LEU A 54 -2.08 -6.59 31.92
CA LEU A 54 -2.92 -5.49 31.43
C LEU A 54 -1.97 -4.37 30.99
N ILE A 55 -1.83 -4.18 29.68
CA ILE A 55 -1.16 -3.01 29.11
C ILE A 55 -2.02 -1.80 29.51
N GLY A 56 -1.48 -0.91 30.33
CA GLY A 56 -2.18 0.25 30.84
C GLY A 56 -2.33 1.34 29.76
N SER A 57 -3.25 2.27 29.97
CA SER A 57 -3.37 3.44 29.10
C SER A 57 -2.08 4.27 29.15
N GLY A 58 -1.44 4.46 27.99
CA GLY A 58 -0.20 5.24 27.87
C GLY A 58 1.09 4.42 28.00
N ASP A 59 1.00 3.10 28.22
CA ASP A 59 2.18 2.23 28.16
C ASP A 59 2.64 2.08 26.70
N ASN A 60 3.95 2.25 26.48
CA ASN A 60 4.57 1.93 25.20
C ASN A 60 4.75 0.40 25.08
N VAL A 61 4.35 -0.15 23.93
CA VAL A 61 4.58 -1.56 23.61
C VAL A 61 5.79 -1.65 22.68
N ASN A 62 6.91 -2.11 23.21
CA ASN A 62 8.10 -2.40 22.41
C ASN A 62 7.92 -3.75 21.72
N ILE A 63 8.12 -3.80 20.40
CA ILE A 63 8.24 -5.05 19.65
C ILE A 63 9.74 -5.34 19.52
N PRO A 64 10.30 -6.35 20.22
CA PRO A 64 11.72 -6.66 20.09
C PRO A 64 12.07 -7.04 18.64
N VAL A 65 13.29 -6.70 18.21
CA VAL A 65 13.82 -7.11 16.91
C VAL A 65 13.67 -8.64 16.74
N GLY A 66 13.19 -9.05 15.57
CA GLY A 66 12.90 -10.43 15.22
C GLY A 66 11.56 -10.96 15.75
N LYS A 67 10.81 -10.19 16.55
CA LYS A 67 9.48 -10.59 17.05
C LYS A 67 8.36 -9.96 16.24
N LYS A 68 7.25 -10.70 16.13
CA LYS A 68 6.03 -10.28 15.44
C LYS A 68 4.98 -9.89 16.47
N PHE A 69 4.25 -8.82 16.18
CA PHE A 69 3.01 -8.47 16.84
C PHE A 69 1.84 -8.86 15.95
N PHE A 70 1.20 -9.97 16.27
CA PHE A 70 0.06 -10.48 15.50
C PHE A 70 -1.19 -9.65 15.77
N LEU A 71 -1.85 -9.20 14.69
CA LEU A 71 -3.06 -8.39 14.71
C LEU A 71 -4.32 -9.26 14.59
N ASP A 72 -4.15 -10.55 14.30
CA ASP A 72 -5.21 -11.54 14.22
C ASP A 72 -4.84 -12.84 14.93
N SER A 73 -5.84 -13.71 15.14
CA SER A 73 -5.64 -15.01 15.79
C SER A 73 -5.10 -16.10 14.86
N ASN A 74 -5.07 -15.86 13.55
CA ASN A 74 -4.69 -16.85 12.54
C ASN A 74 -3.27 -16.64 11.99
N SER A 75 -2.53 -15.68 12.54
CA SER A 75 -1.16 -15.32 12.20
C SER A 75 -0.97 -14.76 10.78
N LYS A 76 -2.02 -14.25 10.13
CA LYS A 76 -1.96 -13.76 8.75
C LYS A 76 -1.65 -12.28 8.64
N SER A 77 -2.01 -11.50 9.64
CA SER A 77 -1.76 -10.07 9.74
C SER A 77 -0.89 -9.78 10.96
N TYR A 78 0.24 -9.13 10.75
CA TYR A 78 1.17 -8.79 11.82
C TYR A 78 2.07 -7.61 11.49
N ILE A 79 2.60 -6.98 12.53
CA ILE A 79 3.69 -6.02 12.45
C ILE A 79 4.98 -6.75 12.83
N TRP A 80 6.04 -6.55 12.07
CA TRP A 80 7.33 -7.18 12.31
C TRP A 80 8.46 -6.16 12.24
N GLN A 81 9.38 -6.23 13.20
CA GLN A 81 10.64 -5.50 13.17
C GLN A 81 11.78 -6.49 12.88
N PRO A 82 12.15 -6.73 11.61
CA PRO A 82 13.15 -7.74 11.26
C PRO A 82 14.57 -7.34 11.73
N PHE A 83 14.85 -6.04 11.78
CA PHE A 83 16.10 -5.44 12.25
C PHE A 83 15.81 -4.09 12.88
N GLU A 84 16.81 -3.51 13.56
CA GLU A 84 16.71 -2.15 14.09
C GLU A 84 16.40 -1.16 12.96
N GLY A 85 15.55 -0.18 13.25
CA GLY A 85 15.23 0.86 12.27
C GLY A 85 14.34 0.45 11.10
N ARG A 86 13.73 -0.75 11.09
CA ARG A 86 12.74 -1.12 10.07
C ARG A 86 11.50 -1.75 10.68
N VAL A 87 10.32 -1.26 10.29
CA VAL A 87 9.03 -1.86 10.61
C VAL A 87 8.33 -2.27 9.33
N GLU A 88 7.88 -3.52 9.28
CA GLU A 88 7.17 -4.11 8.16
C GLU A 88 5.76 -4.54 8.59
N PHE A 89 4.77 -4.24 7.76
CA PHE A 89 3.39 -4.66 7.96
C PHE A 89 3.07 -5.78 6.99
N TYR A 90 2.50 -6.86 7.50
CA TYR A 90 2.14 -8.04 6.72
C TYR A 90 0.64 -8.30 6.77
N THR A 91 0.10 -8.79 5.65
CA THR A 91 -1.27 -9.31 5.52
C THR A 91 -1.29 -10.41 4.47
N SER A 92 -2.17 -11.40 4.63
CA SER A 92 -2.43 -12.38 3.57
C SER A 92 -3.47 -11.83 2.59
N PRO A 93 -3.24 -11.94 1.27
CA PRO A 93 -4.29 -11.73 0.27
C PRO A 93 -5.54 -12.56 0.58
N PHE A 94 -6.71 -12.10 0.15
CA PHE A 94 -7.96 -12.85 0.34
C PHE A 94 -7.83 -14.28 -0.22
N GLY A 95 -8.17 -15.29 0.60
CA GLY A 95 -8.03 -16.70 0.24
C GLY A 95 -6.62 -17.28 0.34
N SER A 96 -5.58 -16.47 0.62
CA SER A 96 -4.22 -16.94 0.83
C SER A 96 -3.97 -17.34 2.29
N SER A 97 -3.10 -18.32 2.51
CA SER A 97 -2.52 -18.65 3.81
C SER A 97 -1.14 -18.05 4.03
N THR A 98 -0.53 -17.45 3.00
CA THR A 98 0.82 -16.91 3.03
C THR A 98 0.77 -15.39 3.20
N PRO A 99 1.25 -14.83 4.32
CA PRO A 99 1.37 -13.39 4.52
C PRO A 99 2.37 -12.78 3.52
N GLN A 100 2.04 -11.61 2.98
CA GLN A 100 2.91 -10.82 2.12
C GLN A 100 3.18 -9.47 2.78
N ARG A 101 4.34 -8.86 2.49
CA ARG A 101 4.65 -7.49 2.90
C ARG A 101 3.68 -6.54 2.22
N ALA A 102 2.99 -5.74 3.01
CA ALA A 102 2.12 -4.68 2.54
C ALA A 102 2.80 -3.32 2.56
N MET A 103 3.68 -3.07 3.54
CA MET A 103 4.25 -1.74 3.79
C MET A 103 5.53 -1.85 4.60
N THR A 104 6.53 -1.02 4.26
CA THR A 104 7.78 -0.88 5.02
C THR A 104 8.00 0.57 5.42
N ILE A 105 8.28 0.81 6.70
CA ILE A 105 8.76 2.09 7.25
C ILE A 105 10.19 1.88 7.74
N THR A 106 11.10 2.80 7.44
CA THR A 106 12.45 2.80 7.99
C THR A 106 12.74 4.02 8.87
N GLU A 107 13.75 3.92 9.72
CA GLU A 107 14.25 5.02 10.57
C GLU A 107 14.82 6.19 9.78
N ALA A 108 15.19 5.97 8.50
CA ALA A 108 15.57 7.03 7.58
C ALA A 108 14.36 7.87 7.10
N GLY A 109 13.16 7.61 7.63
CA GLY A 109 11.92 8.27 7.22
C GLY A 109 11.40 7.79 5.88
N THR A 110 12.01 6.74 5.29
CA THR A 110 11.56 6.19 4.02
C THR A 110 10.35 5.29 4.24
N PHE A 111 9.37 5.46 3.38
CA PHE A 111 8.13 4.72 3.33
C PHE A 111 7.96 4.21 1.91
N TRP A 112 7.95 2.90 1.73
CA TRP A 112 7.81 2.30 0.40
C TRP A 112 6.94 1.04 0.46
N PHE A 113 6.30 0.78 -0.66
CA PHE A 113 5.48 -0.40 -0.92
C PHE A 113 6.24 -1.33 -1.85
N GLU A 114 6.00 -2.63 -1.75
CA GLU A 114 6.61 -3.58 -2.68
C GLU A 114 6.18 -3.25 -4.12
N SER A 115 7.10 -3.43 -5.08
CA SER A 115 6.79 -3.27 -6.50
C SER A 115 5.57 -4.10 -6.89
N GLN A 116 4.74 -3.57 -7.78
CA GLN A 116 3.48 -4.17 -8.23
C GLN A 116 2.40 -4.29 -7.15
N LYS A 117 2.57 -3.66 -5.98
CA LYS A 117 1.51 -3.53 -4.98
C LYS A 117 0.76 -2.20 -5.10
N PRO A 118 -0.57 -2.25 -5.32
CA PRO A 118 -1.38 -1.05 -5.44
C PRO A 118 -1.71 -0.41 -4.10
N ILE A 119 -1.77 0.93 -4.11
CA ILE A 119 -2.42 1.73 -3.08
C ILE A 119 -3.81 2.11 -3.59
N TYR A 120 -4.84 1.57 -2.95
CA TYR A 120 -6.23 1.85 -3.30
C TYR A 120 -6.71 3.18 -2.68
N LEU A 121 -7.45 4.00 -3.45
CA LEU A 121 -7.77 5.39 -3.10
C LEU A 121 -9.20 5.61 -2.59
N ASP A 122 -10.09 4.65 -2.76
CA ASP A 122 -11.54 4.78 -2.48
C ASP A 122 -12.08 3.69 -1.55
N GLY A 123 -11.21 2.88 -0.95
CA GLY A 123 -11.58 1.72 -0.15
C GLY A 123 -12.10 0.52 -0.97
N GLY A 124 -12.22 0.67 -2.29
CA GLY A 124 -12.47 -0.40 -3.24
C GLY A 124 -11.17 -1.05 -3.72
N VAL A 125 -11.29 -1.84 -4.81
CA VAL A 125 -10.16 -2.57 -5.41
C VAL A 125 -9.88 -2.15 -6.86
N ASN A 126 -10.44 -1.01 -7.31
CA ASN A 126 -10.47 -0.64 -8.73
C ASN A 126 -9.84 0.72 -9.04
N THR A 127 -9.59 1.57 -8.05
CA THR A 127 -8.93 2.87 -8.19
C THR A 127 -7.64 2.86 -7.37
N PHE A 128 -6.49 2.91 -8.04
CA PHE A 128 -5.19 2.77 -7.37
C PHE A 128 -4.04 3.43 -8.12
N PHE A 129 -2.92 3.62 -7.43
CA PHE A 129 -1.62 3.82 -8.05
C PHE A 129 -0.60 2.81 -7.53
N TYR A 130 0.43 2.52 -8.34
CA TYR A 130 1.45 1.53 -8.01
C TYR A 130 2.72 1.72 -8.84
N GLU A 131 3.80 1.08 -8.40
CA GLU A 131 5.02 0.94 -9.21
C GLU A 131 4.94 -0.30 -10.09
N TRP A 132 4.94 -0.15 -11.41
CA TRP A 132 4.83 -1.29 -12.34
C TRP A 132 6.16 -2.03 -12.55
N GLY A 133 7.25 -1.27 -12.49
CA GLY A 133 8.64 -1.70 -12.58
C GLY A 133 9.53 -0.62 -12.00
N ASN A 134 10.85 -0.75 -12.15
CA ASN A 134 11.80 0.23 -11.61
C ASN A 134 11.46 1.65 -12.12
N ASP A 135 11.30 2.57 -11.16
CA ASP A 135 11.08 4.00 -11.39
C ASP A 135 9.83 4.33 -12.25
N HIS A 136 8.87 3.40 -12.36
CA HIS A 136 7.67 3.56 -13.20
C HIS A 136 6.39 3.65 -12.37
N ILE A 137 5.79 4.84 -12.30
CA ILE A 137 4.56 5.10 -11.55
C ILE A 137 3.36 5.00 -12.48
N VAL A 138 2.32 4.28 -12.05
CA VAL A 138 1.09 4.09 -12.82
C VAL A 138 -0.13 4.49 -12.01
N PHE A 139 -1.05 5.23 -12.62
CA PHE A 139 -2.38 5.51 -12.11
C PHE A 139 -3.42 4.68 -12.85
N ALA A 140 -4.30 4.00 -12.12
CA ALA A 140 -5.31 3.09 -12.64
C ALA A 140 -6.70 3.40 -12.09
N THR A 141 -7.70 3.25 -12.95
CA THR A 141 -9.13 3.38 -12.63
C THR A 141 -9.89 2.23 -13.25
N ASN A 142 -10.95 1.75 -12.57
CA ASN A 142 -11.71 0.58 -13.00
C ASN A 142 -10.83 -0.64 -13.35
N ASN A 143 -9.73 -0.87 -12.61
CA ASN A 143 -8.73 -1.91 -12.90
C ASN A 143 -8.02 -1.79 -14.24
N GLN A 144 -7.96 -0.59 -14.82
CA GLN A 144 -7.30 -0.31 -16.09
C GLN A 144 -6.28 0.80 -15.91
N GLN A 145 -5.10 0.65 -16.53
CA GLN A 145 -4.07 1.68 -16.54
C GLN A 145 -4.57 2.91 -17.32
N ALA A 146 -4.35 4.09 -16.77
CA ALA A 146 -4.81 5.35 -17.37
C ALA A 146 -3.64 6.27 -17.75
N LEU A 147 -2.66 6.40 -16.85
CA LEU A 147 -1.51 7.28 -16.99
C LEU A 147 -0.29 6.55 -16.43
N HIS A 148 0.84 6.65 -17.10
CA HIS A 148 2.10 6.32 -16.47
C HIS A 148 3.15 7.42 -16.62
N ILE A 149 4.08 7.42 -15.67
CA ILE A 149 5.24 8.31 -15.58
C ILE A 149 6.46 7.42 -15.45
N SER A 150 7.39 7.48 -16.40
CA SER A 150 8.55 6.58 -16.47
C SER A 150 9.84 7.36 -16.80
N PRO A 151 11.02 6.84 -16.44
CA PRO A 151 12.29 7.51 -16.71
C PRO A 151 12.71 7.42 -18.19
N THR A 152 12.09 6.53 -18.98
CA THR A 152 12.46 6.26 -20.37
C THR A 152 11.43 6.74 -21.38
N GLN A 153 10.19 7.01 -20.97
CA GLN A 153 9.06 7.36 -21.84
C GLN A 153 8.29 8.58 -21.33
N ASP A 154 8.93 9.42 -20.51
CA ASP A 154 8.38 10.62 -19.84
C ASP A 154 7.00 10.36 -19.23
N ILE A 155 5.93 10.82 -19.91
CA ILE A 155 4.54 10.64 -19.50
C ILE A 155 3.77 10.10 -20.71
N TRP A 156 3.13 8.94 -20.55
CA TRP A 156 2.28 8.35 -21.59
C TRP A 156 0.88 8.04 -21.04
N ILE A 157 -0.12 8.30 -21.88
CA ILE A 157 -1.50 7.85 -21.67
C ILE A 157 -1.67 6.50 -22.36
N HIS A 158 -2.40 5.58 -21.74
CA HIS A 158 -2.63 4.25 -22.34
C HIS A 158 -3.43 4.40 -23.66
N PRO A 159 -3.24 3.52 -24.68
CA PRO A 159 -4.11 3.49 -25.85
C PRO A 159 -5.58 3.49 -25.46
N THR A 160 -6.41 4.15 -26.27
CA THR A 160 -7.84 4.44 -26.06
C THR A 160 -8.16 5.44 -24.94
N LYS A 161 -7.15 6.01 -24.27
CA LYS A 161 -7.32 7.11 -23.31
C LYS A 161 -7.15 8.46 -23.99
N ARG A 162 -7.63 9.50 -23.29
CA ARG A 162 -7.64 10.89 -23.73
C ARG A 162 -6.96 11.76 -22.68
N LEU A 163 -6.21 12.75 -23.13
CA LEU A 163 -5.79 13.89 -22.32
C LEU A 163 -6.72 15.06 -22.65
N TYR A 164 -7.62 15.39 -21.73
CA TYR A 164 -8.56 16.51 -21.89
C TYR A 164 -7.88 17.84 -21.52
N PHE A 165 -8.15 18.89 -22.29
CA PHE A 165 -7.61 20.25 -22.07
C PHE A 165 -8.62 21.22 -21.45
N ASP A 166 -9.85 20.76 -21.23
CA ASP A 166 -10.93 21.55 -20.68
C ASP A 166 -11.80 20.71 -19.72
N ALA A 167 -12.66 21.38 -18.95
CA ALA A 167 -13.58 20.71 -18.03
C ALA A 167 -14.82 20.11 -18.71
N GLY A 168 -15.10 20.49 -19.97
CA GLY A 168 -16.21 19.98 -20.77
C GLY A 168 -15.95 18.59 -21.36
N PHE A 169 -14.70 18.10 -21.30
CA PHE A 169 -14.28 16.80 -21.83
C PHE A 169 -14.52 16.65 -23.34
N ASN A 170 -14.55 17.75 -24.08
CA ASN A 170 -14.79 17.75 -25.52
C ASN A 170 -13.55 18.17 -26.33
N ASP A 171 -12.56 18.80 -25.68
CA ASP A 171 -11.28 19.13 -26.30
C ASP A 171 -10.17 18.22 -25.73
N TYR A 172 -9.56 17.39 -26.59
CA TYR A 172 -8.58 16.39 -26.14
C TYR A 172 -7.56 15.98 -27.19
N ILE A 173 -6.44 15.46 -26.71
CA ILE A 173 -5.48 14.65 -27.51
C ILE A 173 -5.64 13.19 -27.10
N SER A 174 -5.63 12.28 -28.08
CA SER A 174 -5.80 10.86 -27.80
C SER A 174 -5.05 9.96 -28.76
N ASN A 175 -4.85 8.72 -28.33
CA ASN A 175 -4.40 7.61 -29.17
C ASN A 175 -5.57 6.62 -29.28
N THR A 176 -6.39 6.76 -30.33
CA THR A 176 -7.61 5.95 -30.49
C THR A 176 -7.34 4.52 -31.00
N ALA A 177 -6.17 4.30 -31.58
CA ALA A 177 -5.66 3.02 -32.06
C ALA A 177 -4.11 3.03 -32.05
N GLY A 178 -3.47 1.87 -31.97
CA GLY A 178 -2.00 1.78 -31.95
C GLY A 178 -1.35 2.62 -33.04
N ASN A 179 -0.37 3.46 -32.66
CA ASN A 179 0.37 4.38 -33.55
C ASN A 179 -0.46 5.49 -34.23
N ARG A 180 -1.64 5.84 -33.68
CA ARG A 180 -2.44 6.99 -34.12
C ARG A 180 -2.43 8.11 -33.08
N LEU A 181 -2.38 9.36 -33.54
CA LEU A 181 -2.51 10.56 -32.71
C LEU A 181 -3.65 11.44 -33.23
N ASP A 182 -4.67 11.65 -32.40
CA ASP A 182 -5.83 12.48 -32.74
C ASP A 182 -5.87 13.75 -31.91
N PHE A 183 -6.14 14.88 -32.55
CA PHE A 183 -6.52 16.15 -31.94
C PHE A 183 -8.02 16.35 -32.16
N ALA A 184 -8.77 16.37 -31.08
CA ALA A 184 -10.21 16.55 -31.10
C ALA A 184 -10.60 17.89 -30.49
N SER A 185 -11.62 18.51 -31.09
CA SER A 185 -12.32 19.63 -30.48
C SER A 185 -13.82 19.42 -30.60
N ASN A 186 -14.55 19.86 -29.58
CA ASN A 186 -16.00 19.64 -29.48
C ASN A 186 -16.41 18.16 -29.67
N GLY A 187 -15.57 17.23 -29.20
CA GLY A 187 -15.79 15.78 -29.30
C GLY A 187 -15.54 15.17 -30.68
N VAL A 188 -15.03 15.95 -31.65
CA VAL A 188 -14.79 15.52 -33.03
C VAL A 188 -13.31 15.59 -33.36
N THR A 189 -12.74 14.49 -33.86
CA THR A 189 -11.35 14.48 -34.39
C THR A 189 -11.25 15.45 -35.55
N THR A 190 -10.52 16.53 -35.34
CA THR A 190 -10.32 17.59 -36.34
C THR A 190 -9.02 17.36 -37.13
N ILE A 191 -7.97 16.89 -36.44
CA ILE A 191 -6.69 16.52 -37.05
C ILE A 191 -6.33 15.11 -36.56
N THR A 192 -5.90 14.25 -37.48
CA THR A 192 -5.34 12.92 -37.17
C THR A 192 -3.93 12.82 -37.73
N VAL A 193 -3.06 12.11 -37.03
CA VAL A 193 -1.85 11.51 -37.59
C VAL A 193 -2.05 10.01 -37.57
N ASN A 194 -2.18 9.39 -38.75
CA ASN A 194 -2.39 7.95 -38.90
C ASN A 194 -1.33 7.39 -39.85
N GLU A 195 -0.55 6.42 -39.38
CA GLU A 195 0.55 5.82 -40.17
C GLU A 195 1.54 6.86 -40.75
N GLY A 196 1.80 7.94 -40.01
CA GLY A 196 2.68 9.04 -40.43
C GLY A 196 2.05 10.05 -41.40
N LYS A 197 0.77 9.91 -41.74
CA LYS A 197 0.02 10.84 -42.60
C LYS A 197 -0.86 11.75 -41.77
N VAL A 198 -0.97 13.02 -42.18
CA VAL A 198 -1.82 14.01 -41.52
C VAL A 198 -3.15 14.13 -42.26
N GLY A 199 -4.25 13.90 -41.56
CA GLY A 199 -5.60 14.15 -42.04
C GLY A 199 -6.21 15.37 -41.33
N ILE A 200 -6.80 16.30 -42.08
CA ILE A 200 -7.58 17.43 -41.53
C ILE A 200 -9.03 17.29 -42.01
N GLY A 201 -9.96 17.05 -41.07
CA GLY A 201 -11.33 16.67 -41.40
C GLY A 201 -11.49 15.28 -42.04
N ASN A 202 -10.39 14.52 -42.17
CA ASN A 202 -10.36 13.16 -42.70
C ASN A 202 -9.60 12.24 -41.73
N THR A 203 -10.26 11.22 -41.19
CA THR A 203 -9.65 10.28 -40.23
C THR A 203 -8.87 9.13 -40.87
N ALA A 204 -8.95 8.98 -42.20
CA ALA A 204 -8.29 7.95 -42.98
C ALA A 204 -7.52 8.60 -44.16
N PRO A 205 -6.50 9.42 -43.88
CA PRO A 205 -5.74 10.13 -44.92
C PRO A 205 -5.09 9.15 -45.90
N THR A 206 -5.28 9.38 -47.19
CA THR A 206 -4.69 8.55 -48.24
C THR A 206 -3.32 9.05 -48.69
N GLN A 207 -3.09 10.37 -48.56
CA GLN A 207 -1.85 11.08 -48.86
C GLN A 207 -1.13 11.53 -47.59
N ALA A 208 0.14 11.97 -47.72
CA ALA A 208 0.92 12.47 -46.59
C ALA A 208 0.24 13.63 -45.84
N LEU A 209 -0.46 14.49 -46.58
CA LEU A 209 -1.42 15.47 -46.07
C LEU A 209 -2.71 15.34 -46.88
N ASP A 210 -3.84 15.10 -46.20
CA ASP A 210 -5.15 14.91 -46.80
C ASP A 210 -6.16 15.81 -46.08
N VAL A 211 -6.71 16.80 -46.78
CA VAL A 211 -7.64 17.79 -46.23
C VAL A 211 -9.00 17.63 -46.87
N THR A 212 -10.01 17.30 -46.08
CA THR A 212 -11.41 17.36 -46.54
C THR A 212 -11.95 18.75 -46.31
N GLY A 213 -12.05 19.53 -47.40
CA GLY A 213 -12.57 20.89 -47.39
C GLY A 213 -11.65 21.89 -48.09
N ASN A 214 -11.94 23.18 -47.89
CA ASN A 214 -11.18 24.26 -48.50
C ASN A 214 -9.93 24.57 -47.68
N ILE A 215 -8.82 24.88 -48.37
CA ILE A 215 -7.59 25.39 -47.76
C ILE A 215 -7.51 26.90 -48.05
N LYS A 216 -7.43 27.72 -47.00
CA LYS A 216 -7.13 29.15 -47.12
C LYS A 216 -5.68 29.38 -46.70
N LEU A 217 -4.86 29.87 -47.64
CA LEU A 217 -3.45 30.20 -47.42
C LEU A 217 -3.25 31.72 -47.51
N THR A 218 -2.34 32.26 -46.72
CA THR A 218 -1.93 33.67 -46.82
C THR A 218 -0.65 33.86 -47.64
N GLY A 219 0.02 32.77 -48.02
CA GLY A 219 1.26 32.77 -48.80
C GLY A 219 1.14 31.98 -50.11
N ASN A 220 2.28 31.77 -50.77
CA ASN A 220 2.36 31.02 -52.02
C ASN A 220 2.36 29.51 -51.78
N ILE A 221 1.85 28.75 -52.75
CA ILE A 221 2.10 27.31 -52.86
C ILE A 221 3.42 27.14 -53.62
N VAL A 222 4.39 26.48 -53.01
CA VAL A 222 5.68 26.14 -53.62
C VAL A 222 5.77 24.63 -53.71
N SER A 223 5.98 24.10 -54.91
CA SER A 223 6.13 22.68 -55.17
C SER A 223 7.39 22.44 -56.00
N ASN A 224 8.14 21.38 -55.66
CA ASN A 224 9.27 20.92 -56.48
C ASN A 224 8.81 20.13 -57.72
N GLY A 225 7.57 19.63 -57.70
CA GLY A 225 6.90 18.99 -58.83
C GLY A 225 5.68 19.76 -59.27
N ASP A 226 4.82 19.13 -60.06
CA ASP A 226 3.63 19.77 -60.58
C ASP A 226 2.55 19.97 -59.51
N ILE A 227 1.86 21.11 -59.58
CA ILE A 227 0.62 21.32 -58.84
C ILE A 227 -0.52 20.88 -59.76
N CYS A 228 -1.24 19.84 -59.37
CA CYS A 228 -2.45 19.42 -60.07
C CYS A 228 -3.68 20.15 -59.50
N ILE A 229 -4.54 20.67 -60.37
CA ILE A 229 -5.77 21.39 -60.02
C ILE A 229 -6.92 20.76 -60.82
N GLY A 230 -7.93 20.22 -60.13
CA GLY A 230 -9.08 19.56 -60.75
C GLY A 230 -9.11 18.07 -60.43
N ASN A 231 -9.41 17.23 -61.44
CA ASN A 231 -9.47 15.78 -61.25
C ASN A 231 -8.07 15.18 -61.43
N CYS A 232 -7.46 14.90 -60.27
CA CYS A 232 -6.18 14.28 -60.01
C CYS A 232 -6.48 13.17 -58.97
#